data_AF-A0A1H9DJ34-F1
#
_entry.id   AF-A0A1H9DJ34-F1
#
_cell.length_a   1.000
_cell.length_b   1.000
_cell.length_c   1.000
_cell.angle_alpha   90.00
_cell.angle_beta   90.00
_cell.angle_gamma   90.00
#
_symmetry.space_group_name_H-M   'P 1'
#
loop_
_entity.id
_entity.type
_entity.pdbx_description
1 polymer ?
#
loop_
_entity_poly.entity_id
_entity_poly.type
_entity_poly.pdbx_seq_one_letter_code
_entity_poly.pdbx_strand_id
1 'polypeptide(L)'
;MILKKFSQLPALEIEPGTDCSFISHNPKGEPLLTVVYATKRDFLSVPKTYTAVQFRGDNTIPLEFHSVSRQDYLEQLELADSWFKSGAYEIEKTKDYTIVLLLTNDRALEIIFTGFELLEDSYHCADSQTALIQHISG
;
A
#
# COMPACT_ATOMS: atom_id res chain seq x y z
N MET A 1 -13.34 14.32 8.06
CA MET A 1 -11.97 13.77 8.02
C MET A 1 -11.19 14.46 6.91
N ILE A 2 -9.95 14.92 7.17
CA ILE A 2 -9.09 15.52 6.13
C ILE A 2 -7.96 14.56 5.84
N LEU A 3 -7.99 13.90 4.69
CA LEU A 3 -6.92 13.02 4.24
C LEU A 3 -5.69 13.85 3.83
N LYS A 4 -4.52 13.53 4.39
CA LYS A 4 -3.24 14.15 4.01
C LYS A 4 -2.38 13.18 3.23
N LYS A 5 -1.48 13.65 2.38
CA LYS A 5 -0.54 12.75 1.68
C LYS A 5 0.49 12.22 2.67
N PHE A 6 0.65 10.90 2.71
CA PHE A 6 1.66 10.25 3.54
C PHE A 6 3.02 10.34 2.83
N SER A 7 3.83 11.33 3.23
CA SER A 7 5.00 11.80 2.46
C SER A 7 6.20 10.86 2.43
N GLN A 8 6.22 9.84 3.28
CA GLN A 8 7.34 8.90 3.38
C GLN A 8 7.23 7.72 2.40
N LEU A 9 6.04 7.46 1.84
CA LEU A 9 5.87 6.41 0.84
C LEU A 9 6.11 6.94 -0.57
N PRO A 10 6.79 6.17 -1.43
CA PRO A 10 6.83 6.46 -2.85
C PRO A 10 5.44 6.74 -3.43
N ALA A 11 5.38 7.65 -4.38
CA ALA A 11 4.12 7.94 -5.07
C ALA A 11 3.62 6.68 -5.79
N LEU A 12 2.38 6.29 -5.51
CA LEU A 12 1.73 5.22 -6.27
C LEU A 12 1.52 5.69 -7.71
N GLU A 13 1.91 4.86 -8.66
CA GLU A 13 1.63 5.09 -10.08
C GLU A 13 0.12 5.04 -10.32
N ILE A 14 -0.38 5.91 -11.19
CA ILE A 14 -1.82 6.14 -11.39
C ILE A 14 -2.29 5.78 -12.80
N GLU A 15 -1.38 5.28 -13.64
CA GLU A 15 -1.71 4.90 -15.01
C GLU A 15 -2.63 3.67 -15.10
N PRO A 16 -3.45 3.56 -16.16
CA PRO A 16 -4.24 2.37 -16.42
C PRO A 16 -3.39 1.09 -16.41
N GLY A 17 -3.90 0.04 -15.78
CA GLY A 17 -3.20 -1.23 -15.62
C GLY A 17 -2.15 -1.24 -14.50
N THR A 18 -2.07 -0.18 -13.68
CA THR A 18 -1.32 -0.22 -12.42
C THR A 18 -2.08 -1.00 -11.37
N ASP A 19 -1.37 -1.90 -10.71
CA ASP A 19 -1.89 -2.86 -9.76
C ASP A 19 -1.12 -2.83 -8.43
N CYS A 20 -1.72 -3.42 -7.41
CA CYS A 20 -1.18 -3.55 -6.07
C CYS A 20 -1.46 -4.96 -5.56
N SER A 21 -0.44 -5.61 -5.02
CA SER A 21 -0.54 -6.92 -4.39
C SER A 21 -0.03 -6.82 -2.97
N PHE A 22 -0.64 -7.58 -2.08
CA PHE A 22 -0.21 -7.62 -0.69
C PHE A 22 -0.38 -9.01 -0.11
N ILE A 23 0.43 -9.30 0.91
CA ILE A 23 0.34 -10.52 1.70
C ILE A 23 0.53 -10.18 3.17
N SER A 24 -0.37 -10.70 3.99
CA SER A 24 -0.17 -10.77 5.43
C SER A 24 0.53 -12.08 5.75
N HIS A 25 1.66 -11.99 6.46
CA HIS A 25 2.47 -13.15 6.83
C HIS A 25 3.15 -12.91 8.17
N ASN A 26 3.55 -14.00 8.82
CA ASN A 26 4.15 -13.97 10.16
C ASN A 26 5.56 -14.59 10.16
N PRO A 27 6.55 -13.98 9.49
CA PRO A 27 7.89 -14.53 9.49
C PRO A 27 8.45 -14.39 10.91
N LYS A 28 8.97 -15.49 11.46
CA LYS A 28 9.52 -15.53 12.83
C LYS A 28 8.50 -15.17 13.93
N GLY A 29 7.20 -15.23 13.63
CA GLY A 29 6.12 -14.98 14.60
C GLY A 29 5.70 -13.51 14.74
N GLU A 30 6.24 -12.59 13.94
CA GLU A 30 5.87 -11.18 13.95
C GLU A 30 4.82 -10.88 12.87
N PRO A 31 3.67 -10.24 13.19
CA PRO A 31 2.67 -9.92 12.18
C PRO A 31 3.15 -8.82 11.23
N LEU A 32 3.30 -9.18 9.95
CA LEU A 32 3.73 -8.29 8.88
C LEU A 32 2.72 -8.25 7.73
N LEU A 33 2.51 -7.06 7.18
CA LEU A 33 1.80 -6.85 5.92
C LEU A 33 2.80 -6.30 4.93
N THR A 34 3.11 -7.10 3.91
CA THR A 34 3.92 -6.64 2.78
C THR A 34 2.99 -6.18 1.67
N VAL A 35 3.15 -4.93 1.26
CA VAL A 35 2.40 -4.33 0.15
C VAL A 35 3.37 -3.98 -0.96
N VAL A 36 3.05 -4.41 -2.17
CA VAL A 36 3.82 -4.17 -3.38
C VAL A 36 2.96 -3.39 -4.35
N TYR A 37 3.43 -2.21 -4.75
CA TYR A 37 2.71 -1.33 -5.66
C TYR A 37 3.68 -0.67 -6.64
N ALA A 38 3.17 -0.28 -7.80
CA ALA A 38 3.99 0.39 -8.81
C ALA A 38 4.30 1.84 -8.40
N THR A 39 5.53 2.28 -8.63
CA THR A 39 6.04 3.59 -8.17
C THR A 39 6.61 4.47 -9.29
N LYS A 40 6.83 3.93 -10.50
CA LYS A 40 7.34 4.71 -11.64
C LYS A 40 7.07 4.06 -13.00
N ARG A 41 6.72 4.89 -14.00
CA ARG A 41 6.86 4.60 -15.42
C ARG A 41 8.29 4.90 -15.92
N ASP A 42 9.08 3.88 -16.21
CA ASP A 42 10.15 4.04 -17.20
C ASP A 42 9.49 3.95 -18.59
N PHE A 43 9.48 5.06 -19.32
CA PHE A 43 8.75 5.24 -20.59
C PHE A 43 9.20 4.30 -21.73
N LEU A 44 10.21 3.44 -21.51
CA LEU A 44 10.88 2.66 -22.56
C LEU A 44 11.00 1.16 -22.29
N SER A 45 10.58 0.65 -21.12
CA SER A 45 10.74 -0.77 -20.81
C SER A 45 9.50 -1.35 -20.15
N VAL A 46 8.86 -2.28 -20.84
CA VAL A 46 8.33 -3.45 -20.14
C VAL A 46 9.57 -4.10 -19.52
N PRO A 47 9.76 -4.01 -18.19
CA PRO A 47 8.73 -4.10 -17.15
C PRO A 47 8.50 -2.84 -16.28
N LYS A 48 7.34 -2.78 -15.58
CA LYS A 48 7.02 -1.72 -14.58
C LYS A 48 7.92 -1.84 -13.36
N THR A 49 8.15 -0.71 -12.67
CA THR A 49 8.89 -0.70 -11.40
C THR A 49 7.93 -0.77 -10.23
N TYR A 50 8.12 -1.79 -9.40
CA TYR A 50 7.37 -2.00 -8.16
C TYR A 50 8.27 -1.82 -6.95
N THR A 51 7.72 -1.24 -5.90
CA THR A 51 8.37 -1.11 -4.60
C THR A 51 7.57 -1.86 -3.56
N ALA A 52 8.27 -2.47 -2.61
CA ALA A 52 7.66 -3.18 -1.51
C ALA A 52 7.76 -2.36 -0.21
N VAL A 53 6.68 -2.35 0.56
CA VAL A 53 6.62 -1.73 1.88
C VAL A 53 6.13 -2.78 2.87
N GLN A 54 6.80 -2.87 4.01
CA GLN A 54 6.37 -3.74 5.10
C GLN A 54 5.81 -2.90 6.23
N PHE A 55 4.56 -3.19 6.62
CA PHE A 55 3.92 -2.64 7.80
C PHE A 55 3.96 -3.67 8.92
N ARG A 56 4.17 -3.22 10.15
CA ARG A 56 4.23 -4.06 11.34
C ARG A 56 3.42 -3.46 12.49
N GLY A 57 2.85 -4.34 13.29
CA GLY A 57 2.28 -4.01 14.59
C GLY A 57 3.22 -4.46 15.71
N ASP A 58 2.85 -4.14 16.94
CA ASP A 58 3.52 -4.69 18.13
C ASP A 58 2.52 -5.47 19.01
N ASN A 59 2.96 -5.91 20.18
CA ASN A 59 2.12 -6.69 21.10
C ASN A 59 0.98 -5.87 21.73
N THR A 60 1.07 -4.54 21.71
CA THR A 60 0.10 -3.62 22.32
C THR A 60 -0.90 -3.15 21.27
N ILE A 61 -0.43 -2.87 20.06
CA ILE A 61 -1.26 -2.49 18.92
C ILE A 61 -0.95 -3.43 17.77
N PRO A 62 -1.80 -4.45 17.56
CA PRO A 62 -1.60 -5.41 16.50
C PRO A 62 -1.73 -4.73 15.13
N LEU A 63 -1.08 -5.33 14.14
CA LEU A 63 -1.25 -4.94 12.75
C LEU A 63 -2.66 -5.30 12.30
N GLU A 64 -3.42 -4.30 11.84
CA GLU A 64 -4.75 -4.49 11.27
C GLU A 64 -4.82 -3.88 9.88
N PHE A 65 -5.53 -4.52 8.97
CA PHE A 65 -5.77 -3.96 7.65
C PHE A 65 -7.11 -4.39 7.08
N HIS A 66 -7.71 -3.49 6.31
CA HIS A 66 -8.99 -3.71 5.65
C HIS A 66 -8.84 -3.41 4.17
N SER A 67 -9.17 -4.39 3.34
CA SER A 67 -9.19 -4.23 1.87
C SER A 67 -10.62 -4.32 1.37
N VAL A 68 -11.05 -3.26 0.69
CA VAL A 68 -12.36 -3.16 0.06
C VAL A 68 -12.20 -2.58 -1.34
N SER A 69 -13.26 -2.65 -2.15
CA SER A 69 -13.22 -1.96 -3.44
C SER A 69 -13.08 -0.45 -3.21
N ARG A 70 -12.38 0.22 -4.12
CA ARG A 70 -12.23 1.67 -4.09
C ARG A 70 -13.60 2.37 -4.03
N GLN A 71 -14.54 1.89 -4.85
CA GLN A 71 -15.87 2.48 -4.96
C GLN A 71 -16.61 2.39 -3.63
N ASP A 72 -16.70 1.19 -3.04
CA ASP A 72 -17.43 0.97 -1.79
C ASP A 72 -16.83 1.80 -0.64
N TYR A 73 -15.50 1.89 -0.57
CA TYR A 73 -14.83 2.69 0.47
C TYR A 73 -15.14 4.18 0.34
N LEU A 74 -15.05 4.71 -0.88
CA LEU A 74 -15.35 6.12 -1.12
C LEU A 74 -16.83 6.43 -0.91
N GLU A 75 -17.74 5.52 -1.25
CA GLU A 75 -19.17 5.64 -0.94
C GLU A 75 -19.43 5.67 0.57
N GLN A 76 -18.81 4.78 1.35
CA GLN A 76 -18.93 4.76 2.81
C GLN A 76 -18.47 6.06 3.48
N LEU A 77 -17.51 6.75 2.87
CA LEU A 77 -17.02 8.04 3.37
C LEU A 77 -17.80 9.24 2.82
N GLU A 78 -18.84 9.03 2.02
CA GLU A 78 -19.55 10.08 1.27
C GLU A 78 -18.61 10.89 0.34
N LEU A 79 -17.59 10.21 -0.17
CA LEU A 79 -16.53 10.72 -1.04
C LEU A 79 -16.54 10.05 -2.43
N ALA A 80 -17.63 9.37 -2.82
CA ALA A 80 -17.71 8.70 -4.11
C ALA A 80 -17.45 9.65 -5.30
N ASP A 81 -17.96 10.87 -5.21
CA ASP A 81 -17.76 11.93 -6.21
C ASP A 81 -16.49 12.76 -5.99
N SER A 82 -15.62 12.34 -5.06
CA SER A 82 -14.42 13.09 -4.70
C SER A 82 -13.30 12.98 -5.75
N TRP A 83 -12.45 14.01 -5.78
CA TRP A 83 -11.25 14.05 -6.62
C TRP A 83 -10.06 13.25 -6.05
N PHE A 84 -10.28 12.33 -5.10
CA PHE A 84 -9.18 11.59 -4.49
C PHE A 84 -8.50 10.71 -5.55
N LYS A 85 -7.24 11.03 -5.87
CA LYS A 85 -6.44 10.25 -6.79
C LYS A 85 -5.87 9.02 -6.08
N SER A 86 -5.45 8.02 -6.84
CA SER A 86 -4.65 6.93 -6.29
C SER A 86 -3.38 7.49 -5.59
N GLY A 87 -2.99 6.88 -4.48
CA GLY A 87 -1.91 7.34 -3.62
C GLY A 87 -2.03 6.86 -2.17
N ALA A 88 -0.99 7.14 -1.39
CA ALA A 88 -0.98 6.91 0.04
C ALA A 88 -1.47 8.16 0.79
N TYR A 89 -2.42 7.95 1.69
CA TYR A 89 -3.05 8.98 2.50
C TYR A 89 -2.94 8.64 3.98
N GLU A 90 -2.47 9.60 4.78
CA GLU A 90 -2.56 9.54 6.24
C GLU A 90 -4.00 9.91 6.63
N ILE A 91 -4.68 8.97 7.28
CA ILE A 91 -5.99 9.20 7.90
C ILE A 91 -5.80 9.77 9.31
N GLU A 92 -4.95 9.10 10.08
CA GLU A 92 -4.71 9.42 11.49
C GLU A 92 -3.27 9.08 11.87
N LYS A 93 -2.70 9.90 12.74
CA LYS A 93 -1.41 9.64 13.38
C LYS A 93 -1.50 9.94 14.86
N THR A 94 -1.30 8.92 15.68
CA THR A 94 -1.24 9.05 17.14
C THR A 94 0.20 8.90 17.62
N LYS A 95 0.39 8.86 18.95
CA LYS A 95 1.68 8.56 19.54
C LYS A 95 2.08 7.09 19.33
N ASP A 96 1.09 6.21 19.31
CA ASP A 96 1.30 4.77 19.41
C ASP A 96 1.08 4.04 18.08
N TYR A 97 0.26 4.59 17.19
CA TYR A 97 -0.05 4.00 15.88
C TYR A 97 -0.30 5.04 14.79
N THR A 98 -0.28 4.58 13.54
CA THR A 98 -0.65 5.36 12.36
C THR A 98 -1.66 4.58 11.53
N ILE A 99 -2.64 5.30 10.97
CA ILE A 99 -3.60 4.77 10.01
C ILE A 99 -3.29 5.38 8.63
N VAL A 100 -2.95 4.52 7.67
CA VAL A 100 -2.74 4.90 6.27
C VAL A 100 -3.76 4.22 5.38
N LEU A 101 -4.29 4.98 4.44
CA LEU A 101 -5.06 4.51 3.31
C LEU A 101 -4.18 4.47 2.06
N LEU A 102 -3.93 3.27 1.55
CA LEU A 102 -3.42 3.08 0.19
C LEU A 102 -4.61 2.99 -0.75
N LEU A 103 -4.86 4.09 -1.47
CA LEU A 103 -5.90 4.16 -2.48
C LEU A 103 -5.29 3.83 -3.83
N THR A 104 -5.73 2.74 -4.44
CA THR A 104 -5.32 2.34 -5.79
C THR A 104 -6.46 2.64 -6.77
N ASN A 105 -6.33 2.20 -8.03
CA ASN A 105 -7.37 2.42 -9.04
C ASN A 105 -8.62 1.57 -8.79
N ASP A 106 -8.48 0.41 -8.17
CA ASP A 106 -9.54 -0.59 -7.97
C ASP A 106 -9.82 -0.88 -6.49
N ARG A 107 -8.86 -0.64 -5.60
CA ARG A 107 -8.96 -0.98 -4.18
C ARG A 107 -8.60 0.17 -3.23
N ALA A 108 -9.23 0.15 -2.07
CA ALA A 108 -8.81 0.89 -0.89
C ALA A 108 -8.25 -0.11 0.13
N LEU A 109 -7.03 0.14 0.59
CA LEU A 109 -6.38 -0.65 1.63
C LEU A 109 -6.08 0.26 2.81
N GLU A 110 -6.85 0.14 3.87
CA GLU A 110 -6.63 0.83 5.14
C GLU A 110 -5.74 -0.04 6.03
N ILE A 111 -4.71 0.56 6.63
CA ILE A 111 -3.67 -0.14 7.38
C ILE A 111 -3.44 0.61 8.69
N ILE A 112 -3.58 -0.10 9.81
CA ILE A 112 -3.28 0.36 11.17
C ILE A 112 -1.99 -0.33 11.60
N PHE A 113 -0.95 0.47 11.88
CA PHE A 113 0.39 -0.06 12.15
C PHE A 113 1.15 0.81 13.16
N THR A 114 2.19 0.23 13.77
CA THR A 114 3.09 0.91 14.72
C THR A 114 4.41 1.29 14.06
N GLY A 115 4.84 0.54 13.04
CA GLY A 115 6.01 0.86 12.23
C GLY A 115 5.86 0.39 10.78
N PHE A 116 6.66 0.98 9.89
CA PHE A 116 6.79 0.50 8.52
C PHE A 116 8.24 0.62 8.05
N GLU A 117 8.57 -0.16 7.03
CA GLU A 117 9.88 -0.18 6.39
C GLU A 117 9.68 -0.16 4.88
N LEU A 118 10.38 0.76 4.21
CA LEU A 118 10.48 0.76 2.76
C LEU A 118 11.59 -0.21 2.37
N LEU A 119 11.25 -1.26 1.62
CA LEU A 119 12.25 -2.21 1.16
C LEU A 119 13.04 -1.59 0.01
N GLU A 120 14.37 -1.73 0.07
CA GLU A 120 15.28 -1.11 -0.90
C GLU A 120 15.18 -1.75 -2.29
N ASP A 121 14.68 -2.99 -2.37
CA ASP A 121 14.53 -3.71 -3.62
C ASP A 121 13.46 -3.07 -4.51
N SER A 122 13.86 -2.78 -5.74
CA SER A 122 12.95 -2.41 -6.83
C SER A 122 12.77 -3.62 -7.75
N TYR A 123 11.52 -3.98 -8.00
CA TYR A 123 11.19 -5.13 -8.83
C TYR A 123 10.77 -4.66 -10.22
N HIS A 124 11.41 -5.22 -11.24
CA HIS A 124 11.10 -4.97 -12.64
C HIS A 124 10.38 -6.20 -13.21
N CYS A 125 9.05 -6.19 -13.16
CA CYS A 125 8.22 -7.29 -13.65
C CYS A 125 6.92 -6.84 -14.33
N ALA A 126 6.14 -7.81 -14.80
CA ALA A 126 4.91 -7.56 -15.55
C ALA A 126 3.77 -7.03 -14.66
N ASP A 127 3.68 -7.52 -13.42
CA ASP A 127 2.62 -7.22 -12.47
C ASP A 127 3.12 -7.25 -11.02
N SER A 128 2.33 -6.69 -10.10
CA SER A 128 2.62 -6.62 -8.66
C SER A 128 2.64 -7.98 -7.99
N GLN A 129 1.93 -8.99 -8.52
CA GLN A 129 1.95 -10.35 -7.99
C GLN A 129 3.30 -11.01 -8.23
N THR A 130 3.86 -10.82 -9.41
CA THR A 130 5.20 -11.31 -9.77
C THR A 130 6.26 -10.64 -8.90
N ALA A 131 6.17 -9.32 -8.69
CA ALA A 131 7.07 -8.62 -7.76
C ALA A 131 6.95 -9.18 -6.34
N LEU A 132 5.72 -9.42 -5.87
CA LEU A 132 5.48 -10.00 -4.55
C LEU A 132 6.06 -11.41 -4.42
N ILE A 133 5.88 -12.26 -5.45
CA ILE A 133 6.44 -13.62 -5.48
C ILE A 133 7.97 -13.57 -5.48
N GLN A 134 8.57 -12.65 -6.25
CA GLN A 134 10.03 -12.46 -6.27
C GLN A 134 10.55 -12.03 -4.90
N HIS A 135 9.84 -11.14 -4.20
CA HIS A 135 10.20 -10.72 -2.85
C HIS A 135 10.19 -11.88 -1.83
N ILE A 136 9.15 -12.73 -1.87
CA ILE A 136 9.01 -13.84 -0.89
C ILE A 136 9.87 -15.05 -1.23
N SER A 137 10.30 -15.20 -2.50
CA SER A 137 11.05 -16.37 -2.99
C SER A 137 12.56 -16.14 -3.06
N GLY A 138 13.00 -14.88 -2.93
CA GLY A 138 14.42 -14.49 -2.81
C GLY A 138 14.97 -14.70 -1.42
#